data_AF-A0A1X2EJG8-F1
#
_entry.id   AF-A0A1X2EJG8-F1
#
_cell.length_a   1.000
_cell.length_b   1.000
_cell.length_c   1.000
_cell.angle_alpha   90.00
_cell.angle_beta   90.00
_cell.angle_gamma   90.00
#
_symmetry.space_group_name_H-M   'P 1'
#
loop_
_entity.id
_entity.type
_entity.pdbx_description
1 polymer ?
#
loop_
_entity_poly.entity_id
_entity_poly.type
_entity_poly.pdbx_seq_one_letter_code
_entity_poly.pdbx_strand_id
1 'polypeptide(L)'
;MSAELYGRPTAAELVAATAEFLDTLVTSEETGGATRFQARVAANALRIVQRELDHGEAGAARAHAALAALGYPDEATLAAAIRAGDLDGRDGEVAACLRALVTERLAVAHPGYDRTSP
;
A
#
# COMPACT_ATOMS: atom_id res chain seq x y z
N MET A 1 3.45 -18.14 -2.35
CA MET A 1 3.08 -19.58 -2.48
C MET A 1 1.79 -19.83 -3.26
N SER A 2 0.76 -18.97 -3.19
CA SER A 2 -0.55 -19.22 -3.84
C SER A 2 -0.49 -19.30 -5.38
N ALA A 3 0.44 -18.58 -6.03
CA ALA A 3 0.57 -18.55 -7.49
C ALA A 3 0.99 -19.90 -8.09
N GLU A 4 1.82 -20.71 -7.42
CA GLU A 4 2.21 -22.04 -7.91
C GLU A 4 1.08 -23.07 -7.77
N LEU A 5 0.23 -22.91 -6.74
CA LEU A 5 -0.91 -23.79 -6.50
C LEU A 5 -2.03 -23.60 -7.56
N TYR A 6 -2.26 -22.35 -7.97
CA TYR A 6 -3.34 -22.00 -8.91
C TYR A 6 -2.85 -21.73 -10.35
N GLY A 7 -1.53 -21.70 -10.56
CA GLY A 7 -0.93 -21.45 -11.86
C GLY A 7 -1.10 -20.01 -12.36
N ARG A 8 -1.05 -19.85 -13.69
CA ARG A 8 -1.22 -18.56 -14.37
C ARG A 8 -2.65 -18.46 -14.95
N PRO A 9 -3.24 -17.25 -14.98
CA PRO A 9 -2.70 -15.98 -14.47
C PRO A 9 -2.74 -15.86 -12.94
N THR A 10 -1.80 -15.11 -12.37
CA THR A 10 -1.80 -14.80 -10.93
C THR A 10 -2.94 -13.85 -10.56
N ALA A 11 -3.27 -13.74 -9.27
CA ALA A 11 -4.24 -12.75 -8.80
C ALA A 11 -3.84 -11.31 -9.20
N ALA A 12 -2.55 -10.98 -9.14
CA ALA A 12 -2.05 -9.67 -9.55
C ALA A 12 -2.29 -9.41 -11.04
N GLU A 13 -2.08 -10.41 -11.91
CA GLU A 13 -2.38 -10.28 -13.34
C GLU A 13 -3.87 -10.17 -13.65
N LEU A 14 -4.71 -10.92 -12.94
CA LEU A 14 -6.16 -10.80 -13.12
C LEU A 14 -6.63 -9.39 -12.75
N VAL A 15 -6.12 -8.85 -11.65
CA VAL A 15 -6.40 -7.49 -11.21
C VAL A 15 -5.87 -6.46 -12.22
N ALA A 16 -4.65 -6.65 -12.73
CA ALA A 16 -4.05 -5.78 -13.74
C ALA A 16 -4.88 -5.77 -15.05
N ALA A 17 -5.20 -6.95 -15.59
CA ALA A 17 -6.01 -7.08 -16.80
C ALA A 17 -7.42 -6.47 -16.63
N THR A 18 -8.00 -6.59 -15.43
CA THR A 18 -9.30 -5.95 -15.14
C THR A 18 -9.19 -4.44 -15.08
N ALA A 19 -8.11 -3.89 -14.48
CA ALA A 19 -7.87 -2.46 -14.45
C ALA A 19 -7.67 -1.89 -15.87
N GLU A 20 -6.91 -2.60 -16.73
CA GLU A 20 -6.71 -2.23 -18.14
C GLU A 20 -8.02 -2.24 -18.94
N PHE A 21 -8.88 -3.23 -18.72
CA PHE A 21 -10.21 -3.25 -19.33
C PHE A 21 -11.05 -2.04 -18.91
N LEU A 22 -11.06 -1.69 -17.62
CA LEU A 22 -11.78 -0.51 -17.13
C LEU A 22 -11.26 0.79 -17.74
N ASP A 23 -9.96 0.90 -18.03
CA ASP A 23 -9.41 2.06 -18.74
C ASP A 23 -10.00 2.23 -20.14
N THR A 24 -10.34 1.14 -20.84
CA THR A 24 -11.04 1.22 -22.15
C THR A 24 -12.44 1.82 -22.02
N LEU A 25 -13.12 1.59 -20.89
CA LEU A 25 -14.42 2.20 -20.61
C LEU A 25 -14.29 3.69 -20.27
N VAL A 26 -13.17 4.08 -19.66
CA VAL A 26 -12.87 5.49 -19.36
C VAL A 26 -12.63 6.29 -20.64
N THR A 27 -11.95 5.71 -21.63
CA THR A 27 -11.61 6.39 -22.90
C THR A 27 -12.73 6.32 -23.94
N SER A 28 -13.68 5.39 -23.80
CA SER A 28 -14.83 5.26 -24.70
C SER A 28 -15.75 6.49 -24.67
N GLU A 29 -15.99 7.10 -25.83
CA GLU A 29 -16.91 8.23 -25.99
C GLU A 29 -18.37 7.83 -25.74
N GLU A 30 -18.73 6.58 -26.05
CA GLU A 30 -20.05 5.99 -25.89
C GLU A 30 -20.47 5.81 -24.41
N THR A 31 -19.49 5.86 -23.50
CA THR A 31 -19.74 5.65 -22.07
C THR A 31 -20.26 6.93 -21.39
N GLY A 32 -21.30 6.86 -20.57
CA GLY A 32 -21.79 8.03 -19.82
C GLY A 32 -20.75 8.62 -18.86
N GLY A 33 -20.81 9.92 -18.59
CA GLY A 33 -19.84 10.61 -17.71
C GLY A 33 -19.75 10.02 -16.29
N ALA A 34 -20.88 9.63 -15.70
CA ALA A 34 -20.91 8.96 -14.40
C ALA A 34 -20.23 7.59 -14.43
N THR A 35 -20.46 6.80 -15.48
CA THR A 35 -19.85 5.48 -15.67
C THR A 35 -18.33 5.60 -15.91
N ARG A 36 -17.88 6.59 -16.69
CA ARG A 36 -16.44 6.87 -16.85
C ARG A 36 -15.77 7.20 -15.52
N PHE A 37 -16.43 7.99 -14.67
CA PHE A 37 -15.93 8.28 -13.33
C PHE A 37 -15.81 7.01 -12.47
N GLN A 38 -16.86 6.19 -12.42
CA GLN A 38 -16.86 4.93 -11.67
C GLN A 38 -15.79 3.96 -12.17
N ALA A 39 -15.62 3.81 -13.49
CA ALA A 39 -14.59 2.98 -14.09
C ALA A 39 -13.19 3.44 -13.69
N ARG A 40 -12.94 4.76 -13.67
CA ARG A 40 -11.67 5.33 -13.20
C ARG A 40 -11.42 5.05 -11.72
N VAL A 41 -12.44 5.17 -10.87
CA VAL A 41 -12.34 4.86 -9.43
C VAL A 41 -12.01 3.38 -9.22
N ALA A 42 -12.72 2.49 -9.91
CA ALA A 42 -12.50 1.05 -9.82
C ALA A 42 -11.11 0.65 -10.34
N ALA A 43 -10.66 1.20 -11.48
CA ALA A 43 -9.31 0.97 -12.01
C ALA A 43 -8.24 1.41 -11.01
N ASN A 44 -8.39 2.57 -10.36
CA ASN A 44 -7.45 3.03 -9.34
C ASN A 44 -7.42 2.11 -8.11
N ALA A 45 -8.58 1.67 -7.62
CA ALA A 45 -8.67 0.72 -6.51
C ALA A 45 -7.98 -0.62 -6.86
N LEU A 46 -8.21 -1.15 -8.06
CA LEU A 46 -7.55 -2.37 -8.54
C LEU A 46 -6.04 -2.21 -8.63
N ARG A 47 -5.54 -1.05 -9.10
CA ARG A 47 -4.09 -0.79 -9.11
C ARG A 47 -3.48 -0.74 -7.70
N ILE A 48 -4.23 -0.30 -6.69
CA ILE A 48 -3.78 -0.37 -5.28
C ILE A 48 -3.64 -1.84 -4.88
N VAL A 49 -4.69 -2.66 -5.11
CA VAL A 49 -4.68 -4.09 -4.81
C VAL A 49 -3.56 -4.83 -5.54
N GLN A 50 -3.31 -4.49 -6.81
CA GLN A 50 -2.19 -5.06 -7.57
C GLN A 50 -0.86 -4.81 -6.86
N ARG A 51 -0.59 -3.58 -6.41
CA ARG A 51 0.65 -3.25 -5.69
C ARG A 51 0.74 -3.96 -4.35
N GLU A 52 -0.38 -4.16 -3.65
CA GLU A 52 -0.40 -4.99 -2.43
C GLU A 52 -0.02 -6.43 -2.73
N LEU A 53 -0.52 -7.00 -3.82
CA LEU A 53 -0.19 -8.37 -4.22
C LEU A 53 1.26 -8.51 -4.67
N ASP A 54 1.81 -7.52 -5.37
CA ASP A 54 3.18 -7.54 -5.91
C ASP A 54 4.25 -7.23 -4.86
N HIS A 55 3.93 -6.36 -3.88
CA HIS A 55 4.92 -5.79 -2.97
C HIS A 55 4.56 -5.89 -1.48
N GLY A 56 3.38 -6.38 -1.13
CA GLY A 56 2.86 -6.40 0.22
C GLY A 56 3.74 -7.19 1.20
N GLU A 57 4.25 -8.35 0.80
CA GLU A 57 5.14 -9.16 1.65
C GLU A 57 6.46 -8.43 1.95
N ALA A 58 7.09 -7.85 0.94
CA ALA A 58 8.34 -7.12 1.10
C ALA A 58 8.16 -5.82 1.91
N GLY A 59 7.02 -5.14 1.74
CA GLY A 59 6.65 -3.97 2.55
C GLY A 59 6.38 -4.34 4.01
N ALA A 60 5.62 -5.42 4.25
CA ALA A 60 5.36 -5.94 5.59
C ALA A 60 6.65 -6.35 6.32
N ALA A 61 7.59 -6.99 5.63
CA ALA A 61 8.89 -7.33 6.20
C ALA A 61 9.70 -6.09 6.61
N ARG A 62 9.72 -5.05 5.79
CA ARG A 62 10.38 -3.77 6.11
C ARG A 62 9.70 -3.04 7.27
N ALA A 63 8.37 -3.03 7.29
CA ALA A 63 7.59 -2.47 8.39
C ALA A 63 7.87 -3.19 9.72
N HIS A 64 7.91 -4.52 9.70
CA HIS A 64 8.23 -5.33 10.87
C HIS A 64 9.67 -5.08 11.34
N ALA A 65 10.64 -4.97 10.42
CA ALA A 65 12.03 -4.66 10.77
C ALA A 65 12.17 -3.27 11.44
N ALA A 66 11.41 -2.27 10.98
CA ALA A 66 11.41 -0.94 11.59
C ALA A 66 10.85 -0.96 13.03
N LEU A 67 9.77 -1.69 13.26
CA LEU A 67 9.19 -1.88 14.61
C LEU A 67 10.15 -2.64 15.53
N ALA A 68 10.74 -3.73 15.02
CA ALA A 68 11.70 -4.54 15.76
C ALA A 68 12.95 -3.74 16.17
N ALA A 69 13.43 -2.84 15.31
CA ALA A 69 14.55 -1.94 15.62
C ALA A 69 14.24 -0.97 16.78
N LEU A 70 12.97 -0.59 16.95
CA LEU A 70 12.52 0.23 18.08
C LEU A 70 12.22 -0.61 19.35
N GLY A 71 12.23 -1.94 19.22
CA GLY A 71 11.98 -2.90 20.31
C GLY A 71 10.53 -3.36 20.43
N TYR A 72 9.69 -3.15 19.41
CA TYR A 72 8.27 -3.48 19.46
C TYR A 72 7.90 -4.55 18.41
N PRO A 73 7.07 -5.54 18.77
CA PRO A 73 6.65 -6.57 17.82
C PRO A 73 5.59 -6.08 16.81
N ASP A 74 4.81 -5.06 17.18
CA ASP A 74 3.70 -4.55 16.39
C ASP A 74 3.38 -3.08 16.71
N GLU A 75 2.50 -2.47 15.92
CA GLU A 75 2.09 -1.07 16.11
C GLU A 75 1.21 -0.87 17.35
N ALA A 76 0.50 -1.91 17.80
CA ALA A 76 -0.39 -1.81 18.96
C ALA A 76 0.41 -1.62 20.24
N THR A 77 1.48 -2.41 20.41
CA THR A 77 2.43 -2.33 21.52
C THR A 77 3.24 -1.03 21.46
N LEU A 78 3.70 -0.61 20.27
CA LEU A 78 4.33 0.71 20.09
C LEU A 78 3.39 1.85 20.51
N ALA A 79 2.14 1.84 20.05
CA ALA A 79 1.18 2.88 20.38
C ALA A 79 0.84 2.91 21.88
N ALA A 80 0.84 1.76 22.56
CA ALA A 80 0.67 1.69 24.00
C ALA A 80 1.85 2.35 24.74
N ALA A 81 3.09 2.05 24.34
CA ALA A 81 4.30 2.63 24.93
C ALA A 81 4.40 4.15 24.71
N ILE A 82 4.03 4.64 23.52
CA ILE A 82 3.94 6.09 23.24
C ILE A 82 2.96 6.75 24.22
N ARG A 83 1.78 6.15 24.43
CA ARG A 83 0.78 6.71 25.38
C ARG A 83 1.22 6.64 26.83
N ALA A 84 2.06 5.67 27.19
CA ALA A 84 2.61 5.53 28.53
C ALA A 84 3.77 6.50 28.83
N GLY A 85 4.35 7.13 27.80
CA GLY A 85 5.54 7.98 27.93
C GLY A 85 6.86 7.19 27.95
N ASP A 86 6.82 5.88 27.67
CA ASP A 86 7.99 4.99 27.70
C ASP A 86 9.03 5.34 26.61
N LEU A 87 8.64 6.19 25.65
CA LEU A 87 9.45 6.64 24.53
C LEU A 87 9.80 8.14 24.61
N ASP A 88 9.51 8.80 25.72
CA ASP A 88 9.85 10.21 25.92
C ASP A 88 11.37 10.42 25.81
N GLY A 89 11.78 11.40 25.01
CA GLY A 89 13.19 11.65 24.69
C GLY A 89 13.75 10.80 23.54
N ARG A 90 12.95 9.89 22.95
CA ARG A 90 13.30 9.09 21.76
C ARG A 90 12.52 9.52 20.52
N ASP A 91 12.03 10.76 20.49
CA ASP A 91 11.17 11.31 19.42
C ASP A 91 11.72 11.07 18.01
N GLY A 92 13.04 11.21 17.83
CA GLY A 92 13.70 10.99 16.55
C GLY A 92 13.60 9.54 16.06
N GLU A 93 13.78 8.57 16.96
CA GLU A 93 13.68 7.14 16.64
C GLU A 93 12.23 6.75 16.33
N VAL A 94 11.28 7.24 17.13
CA VAL A 94 9.85 7.03 16.91
C VAL A 94 9.43 7.62 15.56
N ALA A 95 9.83 8.87 15.28
CA ALA A 95 9.51 9.51 14.01
C ALA A 95 10.13 8.78 12.81
N ALA A 96 11.35 8.25 12.93
CA ALA A 96 11.99 7.47 11.88
C ALA A 96 11.22 6.15 11.62
N CYS A 97 10.83 5.44 12.68
CA CYS A 97 10.01 4.23 12.58
C CYS A 97 8.67 4.52 11.91
N LEU A 98 7.93 5.53 12.37
CA LEU A 98 6.62 5.89 11.81
C LEU A 98 6.74 6.32 10.34
N ARG A 99 7.78 7.06 9.97
CA ARG A 99 8.05 7.42 8.56
C ARG A 99 8.26 6.17 7.72
N ALA A 100 9.07 5.21 8.16
CA ALA A 100 9.27 3.96 7.44
C ALA A 100 7.94 3.22 7.20
N LEU A 101 7.10 3.08 8.23
CA LEU A 101 5.78 2.46 8.11
C LEU A 101 4.87 3.20 7.12
N VAL A 102 4.86 4.53 7.16
CA VAL A 102 4.04 5.35 6.25
C VAL A 102 4.56 5.28 4.82
N THR A 103 5.88 5.26 4.60
CA THR A 103 6.47 5.11 3.26
C THR A 103 6.01 3.80 2.61
N GLU A 104 5.98 2.68 3.34
CA GLU A 104 5.47 1.42 2.80
C GLU A 104 3.99 1.51 2.39
N ARG A 105 3.16 2.16 3.21
CA ARG A 105 1.74 2.35 2.90
C ARG A 105 1.53 3.28 1.71
N LEU A 106 2.32 4.34 1.60
CA LEU A 106 2.24 5.29 0.49
C LEU A 106 2.70 4.66 -0.82
N ALA A 107 3.74 3.84 -0.81
CA ALA A 107 4.20 3.10 -1.99
C ALA A 107 3.08 2.22 -2.60
N VAL A 108 2.14 1.77 -1.77
CA VAL A 108 0.96 0.99 -2.19
C VAL A 108 -0.23 1.90 -2.53
N ALA A 109 -0.66 2.77 -1.62
CA ALA A 109 -1.90 3.51 -1.79
C ALA A 109 -1.77 4.66 -2.78
N HIS A 110 -0.67 5.42 -2.68
CA HIS A 110 -0.44 6.66 -3.44
C HIS A 110 1.05 6.79 -3.83
N PRO A 111 1.53 5.99 -4.79
CA PRO A 111 2.95 5.98 -5.17
C PRO A 111 3.48 7.38 -5.50
N GLY A 112 4.61 7.76 -4.90
CA GLY A 112 5.29 9.03 -5.16
C GLY A 112 4.86 10.21 -4.30
N TYR A 113 3.89 10.04 -3.40
CA TYR A 113 3.49 11.06 -2.40
C TYR A 113 4.51 11.22 -1.25
N ASP A 114 5.39 10.23 -1.09
CA ASP A 114 6.53 10.24 -0.18
C ASP A 114 7.71 11.07 -0.74
N ARG A 115 7.68 11.39 -2.03
CA ARG A 115 8.64 12.31 -2.65
C ARG A 115 8.20 13.75 -2.39
N THR A 116 8.87 14.43 -1.47
CA THR A 116 8.83 15.90 -1.44
C THR A 116 9.30 16.42 -2.79
N SER A 117 8.43 17.15 -3.51
CA SER A 117 8.83 17.92 -4.69
C SER A 117 10.05 18.80 -4.32
N PRO A 118 11.05 18.90 -5.21
CA PRO A 118 12.21 19.78 -5.01
C PRO A 118 11.81 21.25 -4.93
#